data_AF-A0A1G7QAP2-F1
#
_entry.id   AF-A0A1G7QAP2-F1
#
_cell.length_a   1.000
_cell.length_b   1.000
_cell.length_c   1.000
_cell.angle_alpha   90.00
_cell.angle_beta   90.00
_cell.angle_gamma   90.00
#
_symmetry.space_group_name_H-M   'P 1'
#
loop_
_entity.id
_entity.type
_entity.pdbx_description
1 polymer ?
#
loop_
_entity_poly.entity_id
_entity_poly.type
_entity_poly.pdbx_seq_one_letter_code
_entity_poly.pdbx_strand_id
1 'polypeptide(L)'
;MNQQDAAPAVEVNDSWRGWIAENLILGGHPEQLAGIMVASGIAEASARAEVDAALRSPYLSGVSRLHNRLAKRDWVLGIQSRLNRLAQAEVPRRARLSGDAFLHDYYRRNQPVIITGMLEDCQASNKWSFDYLSTALGGREVEVQFGRDADADYELNSVAHRRRLPFADYVELVRNAGVTNDFYMTANNDGHNQDALRQLMADLPPLSEYLSEAGGFFWFGPAGTITPFHHDLTNNFMIQVAGRKRVRLIAPCDTPNIYNQRHCFSQVDGRAIDLQRFPLMANVTVIDCVLAPGEILFLPVGWWHFVEALDVSITVSTTRFRWDNDFYSHYPSNQDY
;
A
#
# COMPACT_ATOMS: atom_id res chain seq x y z
N MET A 1 29.04 27.32 53.16
CA MET A 1 29.07 27.88 51.80
C MET A 1 28.84 26.71 50.86
N ASN A 2 27.57 26.39 50.55
CA ASN A 2 27.23 25.33 49.60
C ASN A 2 26.93 26.00 48.26
N GLN A 3 27.90 25.95 47.34
CA GLN A 3 27.60 26.10 45.92
C GLN A 3 26.87 24.81 45.53
N GLN A 4 25.55 24.90 45.35
CA GLN A 4 24.82 23.91 44.58
C GLN A 4 25.36 24.01 43.15
N ASP A 5 25.97 22.92 42.68
CA ASP A 5 26.28 22.73 41.27
C ASP A 5 24.95 22.77 40.50
N ALA A 6 24.60 23.97 40.02
CA ALA A 6 23.50 24.13 39.09
C ALA A 6 23.88 23.39 37.82
N ALA A 7 23.04 22.42 37.41
CA ALA A 7 23.19 21.76 36.12
C ALA A 7 23.34 22.84 35.02
N PRO A 8 24.24 22.63 34.04
CA PRO A 8 24.45 23.62 32.98
C PRO A 8 23.13 23.91 32.27
N ALA A 9 22.84 25.19 32.06
CA ALA A 9 21.62 25.62 31.38
C ALA A 9 21.56 24.97 30.00
N VAL A 10 20.40 24.40 29.66
CA VAL A 10 20.20 23.79 28.34
C VAL A 10 20.13 24.91 27.31
N GLU A 11 21.02 24.88 26.32
CA GLU A 11 21.01 25.84 25.22
C GLU A 11 20.00 25.45 24.14
N VAL A 12 19.45 26.48 23.47
CA VAL A 12 18.54 26.28 22.35
C VAL A 12 19.33 25.92 21.10
N ASN A 13 19.32 24.62 20.77
CA ASN A 13 19.94 24.07 19.57
C ASN A 13 18.95 23.94 18.41
N ASP A 14 19.41 23.42 17.27
CA ASP A 14 18.58 23.32 16.06
C ASP A 14 17.44 22.30 16.18
N SER A 15 17.57 21.29 17.05
CA SER A 15 16.47 20.38 17.35
C SER A 15 15.30 21.11 18.02
N TRP A 16 15.59 22.00 18.97
CA TRP A 16 14.56 22.86 19.56
C TRP A 16 13.94 23.80 18.53
N ARG A 17 14.75 24.39 17.64
CA ARG A 17 14.23 25.26 16.56
C ARG A 17 13.32 24.51 15.60
N GLY A 18 13.69 23.29 15.22
CA GLY A 18 12.86 22.39 14.41
C GLY A 18 11.53 22.08 15.10
N TRP A 19 11.60 21.69 16.38
CA TRP A 19 10.42 21.40 17.20
C TRP A 19 9.49 22.61 17.34
N ILE A 20 10.03 23.82 17.59
CA ILE A 20 9.25 25.06 17.65
C ILE A 20 8.53 25.29 16.32
N ALA A 21 9.26 25.24 15.20
CA ALA A 21 8.70 25.49 13.89
C ALA A 21 7.56 24.50 13.56
N GLU A 22 7.77 23.21 13.81
CA GLU A 22 6.76 22.17 13.60
C GLU A 22 5.50 22.43 14.44
N ASN A 23 5.67 22.65 15.75
CA ASN A 23 4.53 22.82 16.65
C ASN A 23 3.77 24.12 16.39
N LEU A 24 4.44 25.20 15.99
CA LEU A 24 3.77 26.43 15.55
C LEU A 24 2.95 26.21 14.29
N ILE A 25 3.46 25.43 13.33
CA ILE A 25 2.71 25.07 12.10
C ILE A 25 1.51 24.18 12.40
N LEU A 26 1.62 23.28 13.38
CA LEU A 26 0.52 22.43 13.84
C LEU A 26 -0.50 23.17 14.74
N GLY A 27 -0.34 24.48 14.94
CA GLY A 27 -1.29 25.32 15.68
C GLY A 27 -1.04 25.40 17.19
N GLY A 28 0.14 25.00 17.66
CA GLY A 28 0.56 25.12 19.06
C GLY A 28 0.65 26.58 19.54
N HIS A 29 0.24 26.84 20.78
CA HIS A 29 0.23 28.19 21.33
C HIS A 29 1.64 28.62 21.78
N PRO A 30 2.16 29.79 21.36
CA PRO A 30 3.53 30.25 21.67
C PRO A 30 3.90 30.16 23.16
N GLU A 31 3.00 30.55 24.06
CA GLU A 31 3.23 30.49 25.50
C GLU A 31 3.38 29.05 26.04
N GLN A 32 2.64 28.10 25.47
CA GLN A 32 2.75 26.69 25.85
C GLN A 32 4.09 26.11 25.41
N LEU A 33 4.51 26.45 24.19
CA LEU A 33 5.80 26.02 23.64
C LEU A 33 6.95 26.55 24.49
N ALA A 34 6.94 27.85 24.81
CA ALA A 34 7.93 28.45 25.71
C ALA A 34 7.90 27.79 27.10
N GLY A 35 6.72 27.48 27.65
CA GLY A 35 6.58 26.76 28.92
C GLY A 35 7.22 25.37 28.91
N ILE A 36 7.07 24.61 27.81
CA ILE A 36 7.69 23.28 27.63
C ILE A 36 9.23 23.40 27.57
N MET A 37 9.75 24.40 26.86
CA MET A 37 11.19 24.67 26.81
C MET A 37 11.74 25.00 28.21
N VAL A 38 11.03 25.82 28.98
CA VAL A 38 11.40 26.17 30.36
C VAL A 38 11.40 24.95 31.27
N ALA A 39 10.36 24.12 31.19
CA ALA A 39 10.28 22.86 31.93
C ALA A 39 11.43 21.90 31.58
N SER A 40 12.04 22.07 30.40
CA SER A 40 13.19 21.30 29.91
C SER A 40 14.55 21.91 30.27
N GLY A 41 14.58 22.96 31.10
CA GLY A 41 15.81 23.58 31.60
C GLY A 41 16.35 24.75 30.78
N ILE A 42 15.60 25.24 29.79
CA ILE A 42 15.93 26.45 29.03
C ILE A 42 15.50 27.68 29.84
N ALA A 43 16.34 28.71 29.91
CA ALA A 43 15.97 29.95 30.59
C ALA A 43 14.73 30.60 29.93
N GLU A 44 13.77 31.09 30.73
CA GLU A 44 12.51 31.65 30.23
C GLU A 44 12.69 32.75 29.19
N ALA A 45 13.65 33.65 29.41
CA ALA A 45 13.97 34.71 28.46
C ALA A 45 14.43 34.16 27.11
N SER A 46 15.27 33.11 27.11
CA SER A 46 15.76 32.46 25.89
C SER A 46 14.65 31.70 25.17
N ALA A 47 13.79 30.98 25.92
CA ALA A 47 12.66 30.25 25.35
C ALA A 47 11.66 31.20 24.65
N ARG A 48 11.24 32.27 25.33
CA ARG A 48 10.36 33.29 24.75
C ARG A 48 11.00 33.97 23.54
N ALA A 49 12.27 34.36 23.65
CA ALA A 49 12.98 35.01 22.55
C ALA A 49 13.08 34.12 21.30
N GLU A 50 13.32 32.82 21.46
CA GLU A 50 13.39 31.90 20.32
C GLU A 50 12.01 31.69 19.67
N VAL A 51 10.96 31.47 20.46
CA VAL A 51 9.59 31.33 19.92
C VAL A 51 9.17 32.60 19.17
N ASP A 52 9.44 33.77 19.73
CA ASP A 52 9.19 35.06 19.10
C ASP A 52 10.00 35.26 17.81
N ALA A 53 11.26 34.81 17.79
CA ALA A 53 12.10 34.84 16.59
C ALA A 53 11.53 33.94 15.50
N ALA A 54 11.07 32.73 15.86
CA ALA A 54 10.42 31.81 14.93
C ALA A 54 9.15 32.43 14.32
N LEU A 55 8.29 33.05 15.13
CA LEU A 55 7.06 33.71 14.67
C LEU A 55 7.31 34.85 13.66
N ARG A 56 8.43 35.57 13.79
CA ARG A 56 8.84 36.62 12.84
C ARG A 56 9.62 36.09 11.64
N SER A 57 9.95 34.81 11.61
CA SER A 57 10.80 34.22 10.57
C SER A 57 10.10 34.21 9.20
N PRO A 58 10.74 34.75 8.14
CA PRO A 58 10.21 34.63 6.78
C PRO A 58 10.16 33.17 6.31
N TYR A 59 11.01 32.29 6.85
CA TYR A 59 10.97 30.86 6.55
C TYR A 59 9.71 30.21 7.13
N LEU A 60 9.37 30.49 8.40
CA LEU A 60 8.15 29.98 9.00
C LEU A 60 6.92 30.49 8.24
N SER A 61 6.90 31.78 7.88
CA SER A 61 5.84 32.34 7.02
C SER A 61 5.72 31.61 5.67
N GLY A 62 6.86 31.25 5.06
CA GLY A 62 6.90 30.42 3.85
C GLY A 62 6.27 29.04 4.06
N VAL A 63 6.67 28.34 5.12
CA VAL A 63 6.12 27.03 5.48
C VAL A 63 4.62 27.12 5.81
N SER A 64 4.16 28.15 6.52
CA SER A 64 2.74 28.35 6.78
C SER A 64 1.92 28.49 5.50
N ARG A 65 2.45 29.15 4.46
CA ARG A 65 1.78 29.22 3.15
C ARG A 65 1.70 27.85 2.48
N LEU A 66 2.75 27.03 2.58
CA LEU A 66 2.74 25.66 2.04
C LEU A 66 1.78 24.76 2.83
N HIS A 67 1.81 24.82 4.16
CA HIS A 67 0.87 24.12 5.05
C HIS A 67 -0.58 24.47 4.69
N ASN A 68 -0.90 25.76 4.52
CA ASN A 68 -2.24 26.19 4.10
C ASN A 68 -2.65 25.67 2.71
N ARG A 69 -1.70 25.48 1.78
CA ARG A 69 -1.98 24.87 0.47
C ARG A 69 -2.30 23.38 0.62
N LEU A 70 -1.56 22.66 1.45
CA LEU A 70 -1.81 21.25 1.75
C LEU A 70 -3.17 21.08 2.46
N ALA A 71 -3.46 21.89 3.49
CA ALA A 71 -4.73 21.86 4.20
C ALA A 71 -5.94 22.10 3.27
N LYS A 72 -5.81 23.00 2.27
CA LYS A 72 -6.84 23.18 1.24
C LYS A 72 -7.01 21.98 0.34
N ARG A 73 -5.91 21.33 -0.06
CA ARG A 73 -5.94 20.08 -0.84
C ARG A 73 -6.66 18.98 -0.06
N ASP A 74 -6.27 18.79 1.20
CA ASP A 74 -6.81 17.75 2.06
C ASP A 74 -8.28 18.02 2.40
N TRP A 75 -8.69 19.29 2.52
CA TRP A 75 -10.09 19.67 2.64
C TRP A 75 -10.93 19.25 1.43
N VAL A 76 -10.42 19.44 0.21
CA VAL A 76 -11.10 18.97 -1.02
C VAL A 76 -11.20 17.44 -1.05
N LEU A 77 -10.12 16.73 -0.73
CA LEU A 77 -10.13 15.26 -0.62
C LEU A 77 -11.14 14.79 0.44
N GLY A 78 -11.21 15.47 1.58
CA GLY A 78 -12.19 15.22 2.63
C GLY A 78 -13.64 15.51 2.24
N ILE A 79 -13.91 16.39 1.25
CA ILE A 79 -15.24 16.51 0.64
C ILE A 79 -15.57 15.25 -0.15
N GLN A 80 -14.64 14.77 -0.98
CA GLN A 80 -14.86 13.56 -1.78
C GLN A 80 -15.05 12.33 -0.90
N SER A 81 -14.23 12.15 0.14
CA SER A 81 -14.41 11.09 1.15
C SER A 81 -15.82 11.14 1.78
N ARG A 82 -16.28 12.33 2.18
CA ARG A 82 -17.65 12.53 2.70
C ARG A 82 -18.75 12.15 1.70
N LEU A 83 -18.60 12.51 0.43
CA LEU A 83 -19.57 12.19 -0.62
C LEU A 83 -19.58 10.69 -0.93
N ASN A 84 -18.41 10.05 -0.97
CA ASN A 84 -18.29 8.61 -1.19
C ASN A 84 -19.03 7.79 -0.11
N ARG A 85 -19.07 8.29 1.14
CA ARG A 85 -19.82 7.66 2.24
C ARG A 85 -21.35 7.64 2.04
N LEU A 86 -21.88 8.40 1.08
CA LEU A 86 -23.30 8.33 0.72
C LEU A 86 -23.63 7.08 -0.13
N ALA A 87 -22.62 6.50 -0.78
CA ALA A 87 -22.76 5.25 -1.53
C ALA A 87 -22.55 4.03 -0.62
N GLN A 88 -23.02 2.88 -1.08
CA GLN A 88 -22.76 1.61 -0.40
C GLN A 88 -21.27 1.26 -0.47
N ALA A 89 -20.69 0.85 0.65
CA ALA A 89 -19.30 0.45 0.77
C ALA A 89 -19.09 -0.99 0.26
N GLU A 90 -19.25 -1.20 -1.06
CA GLU A 90 -19.03 -2.48 -1.71
C GLU A 90 -18.31 -2.32 -3.05
N VAL A 91 -17.58 -3.36 -3.47
CA VAL A 91 -17.05 -3.44 -4.83
C VAL A 91 -18.11 -4.08 -5.73
N PRO A 92 -18.62 -3.38 -6.76
CA PRO A 92 -19.63 -3.94 -7.64
C PRO A 92 -19.08 -5.15 -8.40
N ARG A 93 -19.92 -6.18 -8.55
CA ARG A 93 -19.68 -7.31 -9.46
C ARG A 93 -20.39 -7.11 -10.79
N ARG A 94 -19.70 -7.31 -11.90
CA ARG A 94 -20.26 -7.23 -13.26
C ARG A 94 -19.87 -8.45 -14.07
N ALA A 95 -20.85 -9.16 -14.58
CA ALA A 95 -20.63 -10.31 -15.44
C ALA A 95 -20.29 -9.84 -16.86
N ARG A 96 -19.22 -10.41 -17.44
CA ARG A 96 -18.79 -10.21 -18.83
C ARG A 96 -18.84 -8.75 -19.26
N LEU A 97 -18.24 -7.88 -18.44
CA LEU A 97 -18.27 -6.42 -18.60
C LEU A 97 -17.54 -6.03 -19.88
N SER A 98 -18.19 -5.39 -20.86
CA SER A 98 -17.49 -5.02 -22.09
C SER A 98 -16.35 -4.02 -21.85
N GLY A 99 -15.36 -3.99 -22.73
CA GLY A 99 -14.23 -3.04 -22.66
C GLY A 99 -14.68 -1.58 -22.66
N ASP A 100 -15.71 -1.23 -23.45
CA ASP A 100 -16.26 0.12 -23.51
C ASP A 100 -16.95 0.52 -22.19
N ALA A 101 -17.75 -0.38 -21.61
CA ALA A 101 -18.40 -0.16 -20.32
C ALA A 101 -17.35 -0.10 -19.20
N PHE A 102 -16.35 -0.98 -19.23
CA PHE A 102 -15.23 -0.97 -18.31
C PHE A 102 -14.49 0.38 -18.34
N LEU A 103 -14.13 0.85 -19.54
CA LEU A 103 -13.46 2.14 -19.72
C LEU A 103 -14.31 3.29 -19.18
N HIS A 104 -15.60 3.32 -19.53
CA HIS A 104 -16.50 4.43 -19.24
C HIS A 104 -16.91 4.52 -17.77
N ASP A 105 -17.23 3.39 -17.15
CA ASP A 105 -17.82 3.33 -15.82
C ASP A 105 -16.80 3.13 -14.71
N TYR A 106 -15.62 2.56 -15.01
CA TYR A 106 -14.66 2.16 -13.98
C TYR A 106 -13.26 2.74 -14.22
N TYR A 107 -12.63 2.45 -15.36
CA TYR A 107 -11.24 2.86 -15.61
C TYR A 107 -11.08 4.38 -15.55
N ARG A 108 -11.84 5.14 -16.36
CA ARG A 108 -11.76 6.61 -16.38
C ARG A 108 -12.31 7.28 -15.12
N ARG A 109 -13.13 6.57 -14.34
CA ARG A 109 -13.75 7.08 -13.11
C ARG A 109 -12.96 6.72 -11.87
N ASN A 110 -11.87 5.97 -12.03
CA ASN A 110 -11.03 5.46 -10.96
C ASN A 110 -11.88 4.73 -9.90
N GLN A 111 -12.73 3.79 -10.35
CA GLN A 111 -13.62 3.00 -9.48
C GLN A 111 -13.29 1.51 -9.58
N PRO A 112 -13.17 0.78 -8.45
CA PRO A 112 -12.91 -0.64 -8.47
C PRO A 112 -14.13 -1.41 -8.96
N VAL A 113 -13.90 -2.57 -9.58
CA VAL A 113 -14.95 -3.49 -10.02
C VAL A 113 -14.41 -4.92 -10.01
N ILE A 114 -15.27 -5.86 -9.63
CA ILE A 114 -15.00 -7.28 -9.82
C ILE A 114 -15.71 -7.72 -11.10
N ILE A 115 -14.95 -8.20 -12.06
CA ILE A 115 -15.44 -8.74 -13.32
C ILE A 115 -15.55 -10.27 -13.17
N THR A 116 -16.71 -10.81 -13.54
CA THR A 116 -17.02 -12.25 -13.46
C THR A 116 -17.32 -12.81 -14.85
N GLY A 117 -17.20 -14.12 -15.03
CA GLY A 117 -17.55 -14.78 -16.30
C GLY A 117 -16.54 -14.58 -17.45
N MET A 118 -15.37 -13.97 -17.19
CA MET A 118 -14.31 -13.79 -18.19
C MET A 118 -13.29 -14.95 -18.20
N LEU A 119 -13.31 -15.81 -17.18
CA LEU A 119 -12.35 -16.90 -16.97
C LEU A 119 -13.00 -18.29 -17.05
N GLU A 120 -14.23 -18.41 -17.57
CA GLU A 120 -14.97 -19.68 -17.63
C GLU A 120 -14.22 -20.76 -18.45
N ASP A 121 -13.64 -20.36 -19.58
CA ASP A 121 -12.84 -21.24 -20.45
C ASP A 121 -11.33 -21.15 -20.16
N CYS A 122 -10.93 -20.58 -19.01
CA CYS A 122 -9.53 -20.42 -18.67
C CYS A 122 -8.87 -21.77 -18.38
N GLN A 123 -7.83 -22.11 -19.14
CA GLN A 123 -7.10 -23.38 -18.96
C GLN A 123 -6.40 -23.43 -17.59
N ALA A 124 -5.91 -22.28 -17.10
CA ALA A 124 -5.20 -22.18 -15.83
C ALA A 124 -6.02 -22.75 -14.66
N SER A 125 -7.31 -22.42 -14.58
CA SER A 125 -8.21 -22.86 -13.49
C SER A 125 -8.31 -24.38 -13.37
N ASN A 126 -8.17 -25.11 -14.48
CA ASN A 126 -8.27 -26.57 -14.51
C ASN A 126 -6.89 -27.26 -14.51
N LYS A 127 -5.85 -26.56 -14.94
CA LYS A 127 -4.53 -27.14 -15.24
C LYS A 127 -3.52 -26.93 -14.13
N TRP A 128 -3.56 -25.81 -13.41
CA TRP A 128 -2.54 -25.44 -12.41
C TRP A 128 -2.74 -26.14 -11.07
N SER A 129 -2.76 -27.48 -11.08
CA SER A 129 -2.61 -28.27 -9.86
C SER A 129 -1.15 -28.24 -9.39
N PHE A 130 -0.93 -28.49 -8.09
CA PHE A 130 0.43 -28.63 -7.58
C PHE A 130 1.25 -29.67 -8.35
N ASP A 131 0.64 -30.81 -8.70
CA ASP A 131 1.33 -31.88 -9.44
C ASP A 131 1.75 -31.43 -10.84
N TYR A 132 0.89 -30.67 -11.53
CA TYR A 132 1.24 -30.06 -12.81
C TYR A 132 2.38 -29.05 -12.67
N LEU A 133 2.27 -28.14 -11.70
CA LEU A 133 3.29 -27.10 -11.47
C LEU A 133 4.66 -27.71 -11.16
N SER A 134 4.71 -28.71 -10.28
CA SER A 134 5.94 -29.44 -9.94
C SER A 134 6.48 -30.24 -11.12
N THR A 135 5.65 -30.86 -11.94
CA THR A 135 6.13 -31.71 -13.05
C THR A 135 6.58 -30.87 -14.24
N ALA A 136 5.77 -29.90 -14.66
CA ALA A 136 5.99 -29.15 -15.90
C ALA A 136 7.01 -27.99 -15.75
N LEU A 137 7.14 -27.44 -14.55
CA LEU A 137 8.03 -26.31 -14.27
C LEU A 137 9.01 -26.55 -13.13
N GLY A 138 8.99 -27.72 -12.50
CA GLY A 138 9.68 -27.96 -11.23
C GLY A 138 11.17 -27.66 -11.19
N GLY A 139 11.86 -27.95 -12.30
CA GLY A 139 13.30 -27.71 -12.42
C GLY A 139 13.69 -26.26 -12.69
N ARG A 140 12.72 -25.35 -12.84
CA ARG A 140 13.00 -23.92 -13.04
C ARG A 140 13.31 -23.29 -11.70
N GLU A 141 14.36 -22.49 -11.65
CA GLU A 141 14.65 -21.64 -10.49
C GLU A 141 13.60 -20.52 -10.42
N VAL A 142 13.14 -20.23 -9.20
CA VAL A 142 12.22 -19.12 -8.91
C VAL A 142 12.72 -18.33 -7.71
N GLU A 143 12.30 -17.07 -7.63
CA GLU A 143 12.56 -16.16 -6.53
C GLU A 143 11.32 -16.06 -5.62
N VAL A 144 11.52 -16.22 -4.32
CA VAL A 144 10.47 -16.20 -3.29
C VAL A 144 10.96 -15.39 -2.10
N GLN A 145 10.08 -14.59 -1.49
CA GLN A 145 10.40 -13.92 -0.23
C GLN A 145 10.23 -14.91 0.94
N PHE A 146 11.18 -14.99 1.86
CA PHE A 146 11.18 -15.85 3.06
C PHE A 146 11.53 -15.05 4.31
N GLY A 147 11.20 -15.54 5.51
CA GLY A 147 11.53 -14.86 6.76
C GLY A 147 10.66 -13.64 7.05
N ARG A 148 9.50 -13.54 6.38
CA ARG A 148 8.61 -12.37 6.45
C ARG A 148 8.02 -12.17 7.84
N ASP A 149 7.84 -13.24 8.62
CA ASP A 149 7.28 -13.13 9.98
C ASP A 149 8.27 -12.50 10.98
N ALA A 150 9.56 -12.46 10.63
CA ALA A 150 10.61 -11.88 11.47
C ALA A 150 10.87 -10.39 11.20
N ASP A 151 10.21 -9.78 10.21
CA ASP A 151 10.42 -8.39 9.81
C ASP A 151 9.09 -7.68 9.55
N ALA A 152 8.75 -6.65 10.34
CA ALA A 152 7.51 -5.90 10.15
C ALA A 152 7.44 -5.13 8.81
N ASP A 153 8.61 -4.86 8.19
CA ASP A 153 8.76 -4.11 6.95
C ASP A 153 9.12 -5.02 5.75
N TYR A 154 8.74 -6.31 5.78
CA TYR A 154 9.16 -7.31 4.78
C TYR A 154 8.90 -6.93 3.32
N GLU A 155 7.85 -6.17 2.99
CA GLU A 155 7.60 -5.72 1.60
C GLU A 155 8.60 -4.64 1.16
N LEU A 156 8.91 -3.69 2.06
CA LEU A 156 9.92 -2.65 1.81
C LEU A 156 11.33 -3.26 1.75
N ASN A 157 11.59 -4.27 2.58
CA ASN A 157 12.85 -5.00 2.64
C ASN A 157 12.89 -6.24 1.74
N SER A 158 12.01 -6.32 0.72
CA SER A 158 11.79 -7.55 -0.07
C SER A 158 13.07 -8.12 -0.72
N VAL A 159 14.04 -7.28 -1.05
CA VAL A 159 15.35 -7.70 -1.58
C VAL A 159 16.13 -8.56 -0.56
N ALA A 160 16.10 -8.19 0.73
CA ALA A 160 16.79 -8.93 1.79
C ALA A 160 16.14 -10.29 2.10
N HIS A 161 14.84 -10.40 1.84
CA HIS A 161 14.05 -11.62 2.05
C HIS A 161 14.05 -12.57 0.86
N ARG A 162 14.63 -12.16 -0.27
CA ARG A 162 14.62 -12.92 -1.51
C ARG A 162 15.53 -14.14 -1.44
N ARG A 163 14.98 -15.31 -1.79
CA ARG A 163 15.72 -16.56 -1.95
C ARG A 163 15.37 -17.23 -3.27
N ARG A 164 16.33 -17.99 -3.81
CA ARG A 164 16.15 -18.80 -5.01
C ARG A 164 16.09 -20.28 -4.67
N LEU A 165 15.18 -20.97 -5.34
CA LEU A 165 14.97 -22.41 -5.18
C LEU A 165 14.29 -22.99 -6.42
N PRO A 166 14.40 -24.31 -6.66
CA PRO A 166 13.59 -25.00 -7.65
C PRO A 166 12.10 -24.81 -7.39
N PHE A 167 11.32 -24.59 -8.45
CA PHE A 167 9.88 -24.36 -8.32
C PHE A 167 9.15 -25.55 -7.72
N ALA A 168 9.59 -26.79 -7.98
CA ALA A 168 9.03 -27.99 -7.35
C ALA A 168 9.17 -27.96 -5.82
N ASP A 169 10.33 -27.54 -5.33
CA ASP A 169 10.58 -27.42 -3.89
C ASP A 169 9.65 -26.37 -3.27
N TYR A 170 9.45 -25.24 -3.97
CA TYR A 170 8.52 -24.21 -3.53
C TYR A 170 7.07 -24.68 -3.51
N VAL A 171 6.62 -25.38 -4.56
CA VAL A 171 5.26 -25.94 -4.62
C VAL A 171 5.03 -26.91 -3.46
N GLU A 172 6.03 -27.73 -3.10
CA GLU A 172 5.92 -28.66 -1.99
C GLU A 172 5.93 -27.95 -0.62
N LEU A 173 6.68 -26.86 -0.47
CA LEU A 173 6.58 -26.00 0.71
C LEU A 173 5.16 -25.45 0.88
N VAL A 174 4.57 -24.89 -0.18
CA VAL A 174 3.20 -24.34 -0.14
C VAL A 174 2.18 -25.45 0.16
N ARG A 175 2.34 -26.64 -0.43
CA ARG A 175 1.45 -27.79 -0.19
C ARG A 175 1.36 -28.16 1.30
N ASN A 176 2.47 -28.04 2.04
CA ASN A 176 2.59 -28.51 3.42
C ASN A 176 2.52 -27.38 4.48
N ALA A 177 2.40 -26.12 4.07
CA ALA A 177 2.59 -24.95 4.94
C ALA A 177 1.50 -24.75 6.01
N GLY A 178 0.27 -25.19 5.74
CA GLY A 178 -0.89 -24.75 6.52
C GLY A 178 -1.15 -23.24 6.33
N VAL A 179 -1.21 -22.50 7.44
CA VAL A 179 -1.41 -21.05 7.46
C VAL A 179 -0.14 -20.35 7.92
N THR A 180 0.46 -19.53 7.07
CA THR A 180 1.69 -18.78 7.37
C THR A 180 1.86 -17.59 6.41
N ASN A 181 2.55 -16.55 6.86
CA ASN A 181 3.02 -15.45 6.01
C ASN A 181 4.54 -15.50 5.78
N ASP A 182 5.26 -16.48 6.36
CA ASP A 182 6.72 -16.49 6.39
C ASP A 182 7.36 -16.54 4.99
N PHE A 183 6.68 -17.17 4.03
CA PHE A 183 7.14 -17.21 2.64
C PHE A 183 6.03 -16.94 1.62
N TYR A 184 6.38 -16.18 0.57
CA TYR A 184 5.44 -15.80 -0.48
C TYR A 184 6.13 -15.42 -1.79
N MET A 185 5.63 -15.95 -2.92
CA MET A 185 6.02 -15.48 -4.25
C MET A 185 5.20 -14.23 -4.61
N THR A 186 5.89 -13.13 -4.89
CA THR A 186 5.28 -11.79 -5.10
C THR A 186 5.74 -11.15 -6.41
N ALA A 187 5.10 -10.05 -6.81
CA ALA A 187 5.52 -9.25 -7.96
C ALA A 187 6.92 -8.63 -7.82
N ASN A 188 7.44 -8.40 -6.60
CA ASN A 188 8.77 -7.82 -6.38
C ASN A 188 9.94 -8.73 -6.86
N ASN A 189 9.64 -9.94 -7.30
CA ASN A 189 10.59 -10.94 -7.83
C ASN A 189 10.53 -11.01 -9.37
N ASP A 190 10.24 -9.87 -10.01
CA ASP A 190 9.65 -9.76 -11.35
C ASP A 190 10.47 -10.37 -12.49
N GLY A 191 11.72 -9.97 -12.70
CA GLY A 191 12.45 -10.33 -13.91
C GLY A 191 12.66 -11.84 -14.05
N HIS A 192 13.13 -12.47 -12.97
CA HIS A 192 13.45 -13.90 -13.00
C HIS A 192 12.19 -14.77 -13.07
N ASN A 193 11.16 -14.45 -12.27
CA ASN A 193 9.95 -15.26 -12.24
C ASN A 193 9.08 -15.08 -13.49
N GLN A 194 9.05 -13.89 -14.09
CA GLN A 194 8.34 -13.68 -15.36
C GLN A 194 8.89 -14.58 -16.46
N ASP A 195 10.22 -14.74 -16.52
CA ASP A 195 10.87 -15.62 -17.49
C ASP A 195 10.66 -17.09 -17.14
N ALA A 196 10.91 -17.46 -15.88
CA ALA A 196 10.76 -18.84 -15.40
C ALA A 196 9.31 -19.35 -15.55
N LEU A 197 8.31 -18.52 -15.33
CA LEU A 197 6.90 -18.92 -15.32
C LEU A 197 6.12 -18.46 -16.56
N ARG A 198 6.80 -17.89 -17.56
CA ARG A 198 6.18 -17.33 -18.78
C ARG A 198 5.17 -18.26 -19.44
N GLN A 199 5.44 -19.56 -19.45
CA GLN A 199 4.55 -20.55 -20.08
C GLN A 199 3.17 -20.65 -19.42
N LEU A 200 3.07 -20.33 -18.12
CA LEU A 200 1.79 -20.29 -17.43
C LEU A 200 0.92 -19.16 -17.99
N MET A 201 1.51 -18.03 -18.39
CA MET A 201 0.74 -16.89 -18.91
C MET A 201 -0.06 -17.24 -20.18
N ALA A 202 0.37 -18.25 -20.94
CA ALA A 202 -0.36 -18.72 -22.12
C ALA A 202 -1.67 -19.47 -21.79
N ASP A 203 -1.86 -19.91 -20.53
CA ASP A 203 -3.06 -20.61 -20.08
C ASP A 203 -4.19 -19.63 -19.65
N LEU A 204 -3.88 -18.33 -19.57
CA LEU A 204 -4.85 -17.27 -19.30
C LEU A 204 -5.50 -16.77 -20.60
N PRO A 205 -6.79 -16.40 -20.59
CA PRO A 205 -7.39 -15.73 -21.72
C PRO A 205 -6.69 -14.37 -21.97
N PRO A 206 -6.61 -13.91 -23.22
CA PRO A 206 -5.90 -12.68 -23.55
C PRO A 206 -6.57 -11.42 -22.98
N LEU A 207 -7.85 -11.51 -22.58
CA LEU A 207 -8.64 -10.39 -22.05
C LEU A 207 -8.53 -9.13 -22.94
N SER A 208 -8.59 -9.33 -24.26
CA SER A 208 -8.31 -8.31 -25.29
C SER A 208 -9.28 -7.12 -25.28
N GLU A 209 -10.38 -7.20 -24.54
CA GLU A 209 -11.25 -6.04 -24.28
C GLU A 209 -10.58 -5.01 -23.36
N TYR A 210 -9.63 -5.41 -22.53
CA TYR A 210 -8.98 -4.55 -21.53
C TYR A 210 -7.47 -4.45 -21.69
N LEU A 211 -6.82 -5.53 -22.16
CA LEU A 211 -5.35 -5.66 -22.20
C LEU A 211 -4.81 -5.55 -23.64
N SER A 212 -3.67 -4.90 -23.80
CA SER A 212 -2.99 -4.74 -25.09
C SER A 212 -2.16 -5.97 -25.46
N GLU A 213 -1.64 -6.67 -24.46
CA GLU A 213 -0.84 -7.88 -24.62
C GLU A 213 -0.94 -8.77 -23.37
N ALA A 214 -0.64 -10.06 -23.55
CA ALA A 214 -0.62 -11.03 -22.46
C ALA A 214 0.61 -10.83 -21.56
N GLY A 215 0.50 -11.27 -20.30
CA GLY A 215 1.59 -11.31 -19.32
C GLY A 215 1.31 -10.45 -18.10
N GLY A 216 2.18 -10.58 -17.10
CA GLY A 216 1.92 -10.03 -15.77
C GLY A 216 2.85 -10.63 -14.72
N PHE A 217 2.46 -10.49 -13.46
CA PHE A 217 3.20 -10.96 -12.31
C PHE A 217 2.48 -12.12 -11.66
N PHE A 218 3.23 -13.16 -11.29
CA PHE A 218 2.69 -14.37 -10.69
C PHE A 218 2.78 -14.28 -9.17
N TRP A 219 1.67 -14.57 -8.50
CA TRP A 219 1.57 -14.61 -7.05
C TRP A 219 1.12 -16.00 -6.63
N PHE A 220 1.90 -16.63 -5.75
CA PHE A 220 1.60 -17.97 -5.27
C PHE A 220 2.10 -18.11 -3.84
N GLY A 221 1.26 -18.63 -2.96
CA GLY A 221 1.61 -18.81 -1.56
C GLY A 221 0.55 -19.55 -0.76
N PRO A 222 0.86 -19.88 0.50
CA PRO A 222 -0.07 -20.52 1.41
C PRO A 222 -1.17 -19.57 1.86
N ALA A 223 -2.16 -20.13 2.56
CA ALA A 223 -3.12 -19.35 3.33
C ALA A 223 -2.38 -18.51 4.39
N GLY A 224 -2.90 -17.32 4.70
CA GLY A 224 -2.32 -16.42 5.69
C GLY A 224 -1.26 -15.45 5.14
N THR A 225 -0.86 -15.57 3.87
CA THR A 225 0.00 -14.56 3.24
C THR A 225 -0.68 -13.20 3.20
N ILE A 226 0.06 -12.15 3.53
CA ILE A 226 -0.44 -10.78 3.67
C ILE A 226 0.37 -9.84 2.79
N THR A 227 -0.32 -8.96 2.08
CA THR A 227 0.26 -7.74 1.53
C THR A 227 -0.35 -6.56 2.30
N PRO A 228 0.45 -5.78 3.06
CA PRO A 228 -0.01 -4.67 3.88
C PRO A 228 -0.76 -3.60 3.07
N PHE A 229 -1.41 -2.64 3.76
CA PHE A 229 -2.03 -1.52 3.07
C PHE A 229 -0.99 -0.74 2.26
N HIS A 230 -1.24 -0.70 0.95
CA HIS A 230 -0.46 0.10 0.01
C HIS A 230 -1.34 0.55 -1.16
N HIS A 231 -0.83 1.45 -2.00
CA HIS A 231 -1.42 1.71 -3.30
C HIS A 231 -0.39 1.46 -4.40
N ASP A 232 -0.89 1.19 -5.61
CA ASP A 232 -0.04 1.07 -6.78
C ASP A 232 0.16 2.42 -7.47
N LEU A 233 1.26 2.53 -8.23
CA LEU A 233 1.53 3.66 -9.12
C LEU A 233 0.95 3.47 -10.53
N THR A 234 0.21 2.38 -10.74
CA THR A 234 -0.46 2.05 -11.99
C THR A 234 -1.82 1.44 -11.68
N ASN A 235 -2.73 1.40 -12.66
CA ASN A 235 -3.89 0.53 -12.55
C ASN A 235 -3.45 -0.93 -12.66
N ASN A 236 -4.19 -1.82 -12.00
CA ASN A 236 -3.83 -3.23 -11.90
C ASN A 236 -5.07 -4.12 -12.01
N PHE A 237 -4.95 -5.25 -12.69
CA PHE A 237 -5.90 -6.35 -12.65
C PHE A 237 -5.36 -7.45 -11.75
N MET A 238 -6.12 -7.89 -10.75
CA MET A 238 -5.85 -9.11 -10.00
C MET A 238 -6.77 -10.22 -10.52
N ILE A 239 -6.20 -11.17 -11.26
CA ILE A 239 -6.89 -12.32 -11.85
C ILE A 239 -6.74 -13.49 -10.88
N GLN A 240 -7.82 -13.86 -10.19
CA GLN A 240 -7.79 -14.91 -9.19
C GLN A 240 -7.99 -16.28 -9.84
N VAL A 241 -6.95 -17.11 -9.81
CA VAL A 241 -6.97 -18.43 -10.48
C VAL A 241 -7.30 -19.56 -9.50
N ALA A 242 -6.71 -19.55 -8.30
CA ALA A 242 -6.94 -20.56 -7.28
C ALA A 242 -6.99 -19.94 -5.89
N GLY A 243 -7.79 -20.52 -4.99
CA GLY A 243 -8.01 -20.01 -3.63
C GLY A 243 -8.71 -18.65 -3.58
N ARG A 244 -9.06 -18.21 -2.38
CA ARG A 244 -9.70 -16.92 -2.14
C ARG A 244 -8.73 -15.94 -1.49
N LYS A 245 -8.87 -14.65 -1.84
CA LYS A 245 -8.19 -13.54 -1.17
C LYS A 245 -9.20 -12.57 -0.60
N ARG A 246 -9.06 -12.21 0.67
CA ARG A 246 -9.74 -11.04 1.23
C ARG A 246 -8.99 -9.79 0.79
N VAL A 247 -9.72 -8.83 0.27
CA VAL A 247 -9.19 -7.53 -0.14
C VAL A 247 -9.94 -6.45 0.60
N ARG A 248 -9.21 -5.57 1.30
CA ARG A 248 -9.77 -4.39 1.94
C ARG A 248 -9.33 -3.17 1.16
N LEU A 249 -10.25 -2.31 0.76
CA LEU A 249 -10.01 -1.17 -0.14
C LEU A 249 -10.38 0.15 0.54
N ILE A 250 -9.55 1.16 0.30
CA ILE A 250 -9.77 2.54 0.77
C ILE A 250 -9.56 3.47 -0.43
N ALA A 251 -10.48 4.42 -0.62
CA ALA A 251 -10.44 5.32 -1.76
C ALA A 251 -9.22 6.27 -1.68
N PRO A 252 -8.66 6.70 -2.83
CA PRO A 252 -7.48 7.59 -2.85
C PRO A 252 -7.70 8.93 -2.13
N CYS A 253 -8.95 9.39 -2.04
CA CYS A 253 -9.30 10.61 -1.30
C CYS A 253 -9.10 10.50 0.22
N ASP A 254 -8.95 9.29 0.75
CA ASP A 254 -8.63 9.05 2.16
C ASP A 254 -7.12 8.89 2.42
N THR A 255 -6.26 9.11 1.41
CA THR A 255 -4.79 9.13 1.56
C THR A 255 -4.30 9.97 2.75
N PRO A 256 -4.85 11.17 3.04
CA PRO A 256 -4.43 11.95 4.22
C PRO A 256 -4.69 11.25 5.56
N ASN A 257 -5.59 10.26 5.61
CA ASN A 257 -6.04 9.61 6.83
C ASN A 257 -5.44 8.21 7.06
N ILE A 258 -4.73 7.64 6.07
CA ILE A 258 -4.18 6.28 6.12
C ILE A 258 -2.67 6.24 6.41
N TYR A 259 -2.08 7.33 6.92
CA TYR A 259 -0.70 7.33 7.44
C TYR A 259 0.35 6.84 6.42
N ASN A 260 0.31 7.39 5.22
CA ASN A 260 1.30 7.13 4.18
C ASN A 260 2.61 7.89 4.45
N GLN A 261 3.55 7.22 5.12
CA GLN A 261 4.86 7.80 5.50
C GLN A 261 6.03 7.23 4.69
N ARG A 262 5.86 6.04 4.11
CA ARG A 262 6.94 5.32 3.40
C ARG A 262 6.45 4.86 2.05
N HIS A 263 7.01 5.45 0.99
CA HIS A 263 6.64 5.15 -0.39
C HIS A 263 5.12 5.16 -0.60
N CYS A 264 4.55 4.03 -1.00
CA CYS A 264 3.12 3.82 -1.21
C CYS A 264 2.48 2.98 -0.10
N PHE A 265 3.17 2.77 1.03
CA PHE A 265 2.76 1.90 2.12
C PHE A 265 2.21 2.69 3.31
N SER A 266 1.36 2.00 4.08
CA SER A 266 0.82 2.43 5.36
C SER A 266 1.24 1.47 6.47
N GLN A 267 1.47 2.01 7.67
CA GLN A 267 1.68 1.22 8.89
C GLN A 267 0.37 0.68 9.50
N VAL A 268 -0.79 1.08 8.99
CA VAL A 268 -2.08 0.61 9.47
C VAL A 268 -2.22 -0.88 9.16
N ASP A 269 -2.45 -1.71 10.17
CA ASP A 269 -2.67 -3.15 9.98
C ASP A 269 -4.10 -3.41 9.47
N GLY A 270 -4.22 -3.90 8.24
CA GLY A 270 -5.50 -4.24 7.64
C GLY A 270 -6.22 -5.42 8.27
N ARG A 271 -5.58 -6.21 9.14
CA ARG A 271 -6.24 -7.28 9.92
C ARG A 271 -7.02 -6.71 11.09
N ALA A 272 -6.44 -5.73 11.77
CA ALA A 272 -6.98 -5.10 12.97
C ALA A 272 -6.53 -3.64 13.05
N ILE A 273 -7.40 -2.72 12.63
CA ILE A 273 -7.11 -1.29 12.63
C ILE A 273 -7.18 -0.78 14.08
N ASP A 274 -6.03 -0.43 14.65
CA ASP A 274 -5.90 0.18 15.97
C ASP A 274 -6.23 1.68 15.91
N LEU A 275 -7.45 2.05 16.30
CA LEU A 275 -7.89 3.45 16.31
C LEU A 275 -7.25 4.30 17.44
N GLN A 276 -6.62 3.69 18.44
CA GLN A 276 -5.86 4.44 19.45
C GLN A 276 -4.54 4.92 18.86
N ARG A 277 -3.86 4.05 18.11
CA ARG A 277 -2.63 4.41 17.40
C ARG A 277 -2.90 5.21 16.12
N PHE A 278 -4.00 4.94 15.42
CA PHE A 278 -4.34 5.52 14.12
C PHE A 278 -5.71 6.21 14.12
N PRO A 279 -5.92 7.27 14.95
CA PRO A 279 -7.24 7.89 15.13
C PRO A 279 -7.85 8.50 13.85
N LEU A 280 -7.05 8.90 12.86
CA LEU A 280 -7.57 9.43 11.58
C LEU A 280 -8.37 8.38 10.79
N MET A 281 -8.12 7.08 11.02
CA MET A 281 -8.84 5.98 10.40
C MET A 281 -10.29 5.86 10.88
N ALA A 282 -10.68 6.52 11.99
CA ALA A 282 -12.03 6.39 12.57
C ALA A 282 -13.15 6.80 11.60
N ASN A 283 -12.86 7.68 10.63
CA ASN A 283 -13.83 8.16 9.65
C ASN A 283 -13.55 7.63 8.23
N VAL A 284 -12.58 6.73 8.06
CA VAL A 284 -12.23 6.16 6.76
C VAL A 284 -13.15 4.98 6.47
N THR A 285 -13.73 4.96 5.26
CA THR A 285 -14.55 3.83 4.81
C THR A 285 -13.66 2.75 4.24
N VAL A 286 -13.63 1.60 4.90
CA VAL A 286 -12.92 0.42 4.43
C VAL A 286 -13.92 -0.52 3.76
N ILE A 287 -13.82 -0.67 2.44
CA ILE A 287 -14.61 -1.62 1.66
C ILE A 287 -13.97 -2.99 1.81
N ASP A 288 -14.73 -4.01 2.16
CA ASP A 288 -14.24 -5.37 2.37
C ASP A 288 -14.86 -6.32 1.33
N CYS A 289 -14.03 -7.06 0.61
CA CYS A 289 -14.52 -8.07 -0.32
C CYS A 289 -13.64 -9.32 -0.31
N VAL A 290 -14.22 -10.44 -0.74
CA VAL A 290 -13.48 -11.67 -1.02
C VAL A 290 -13.45 -11.85 -2.53
N LEU A 291 -12.25 -11.98 -3.09
CA LEU A 291 -12.01 -12.30 -4.48
C LEU A 291 -11.90 -13.82 -4.61
N ALA A 292 -12.80 -14.43 -5.38
CA ALA A 292 -12.89 -15.87 -5.58
C ALA A 292 -12.23 -16.32 -6.90
N PRO A 293 -11.87 -17.62 -7.05
CA PRO A 293 -11.40 -18.17 -8.31
C PRO A 293 -12.36 -17.86 -9.47
N GLY A 294 -11.82 -17.43 -10.61
CA GLY A 294 -12.62 -17.03 -11.77
C GLY A 294 -13.02 -15.55 -11.80
N GLU A 295 -12.75 -14.80 -10.72
CA GLU A 295 -13.01 -13.36 -10.64
C GLU A 295 -11.75 -12.54 -10.97
N ILE A 296 -11.97 -11.35 -11.55
CA ILE A 296 -10.93 -10.36 -11.84
C ILE A 296 -11.25 -9.09 -11.06
N LEU A 297 -10.40 -8.67 -10.14
CA LEU A 297 -10.52 -7.36 -9.49
C LEU A 297 -9.75 -6.31 -10.30
N PHE A 298 -10.44 -5.25 -10.70
CA PHE A 298 -9.81 -4.01 -11.11
C PHE A 298 -9.45 -3.19 -9.88
N LEU A 299 -8.15 -2.97 -9.68
CA LEU A 299 -7.57 -2.03 -8.73
C LEU A 299 -7.20 -0.75 -9.49
N PRO A 300 -7.97 0.34 -9.36
CA PRO A 300 -7.62 1.59 -9.98
C PRO A 300 -6.38 2.20 -9.31
N VAL A 301 -5.56 2.91 -10.08
CA VAL A 301 -4.36 3.59 -9.56
C VAL A 301 -4.68 4.46 -8.34
N GLY A 302 -3.81 4.42 -7.33
CA GLY A 302 -3.96 5.18 -6.08
C GLY A 302 -4.97 4.61 -5.08
N TRP A 303 -5.71 3.55 -5.42
CA TRP A 303 -6.56 2.88 -4.43
C TRP A 303 -5.70 2.11 -3.44
N TRP A 304 -5.91 2.42 -2.17
CA TRP A 304 -5.29 1.73 -1.06
C TRP A 304 -5.92 0.35 -0.94
N HIS A 305 -5.09 -0.68 -0.83
CA HIS A 305 -5.55 -2.04 -0.71
C HIS A 305 -4.66 -2.86 0.22
N PHE A 306 -5.31 -3.70 1.03
CA PHE A 306 -4.71 -4.73 1.85
C PHE A 306 -5.22 -6.07 1.35
N VAL A 307 -4.33 -7.06 1.26
CA VAL A 307 -4.66 -8.38 0.70
C VAL A 307 -4.23 -9.47 1.67
N GLU A 308 -5.15 -10.41 1.95
CA GLU A 308 -4.89 -11.58 2.78
C GLU A 308 -5.37 -12.84 2.04
N ALA A 309 -4.50 -13.83 1.88
CA ALA A 309 -4.89 -15.12 1.34
C ALA A 309 -5.68 -15.93 2.37
N LEU A 310 -6.93 -16.26 2.05
CA LEU A 310 -7.80 -17.07 2.92
C LEU A 310 -7.57 -18.57 2.73
N ASP A 311 -7.08 -18.95 1.54
CA ASP A 311 -6.69 -20.31 1.18
C ASP A 311 -5.28 -20.27 0.56
N VAL A 312 -4.70 -21.44 0.27
CA VAL A 312 -3.61 -21.51 -0.72
C VAL A 312 -4.09 -20.80 -1.99
N SER A 313 -3.33 -19.82 -2.46
CA SER A 313 -3.81 -18.95 -3.53
C SER A 313 -2.82 -18.81 -4.67
N ILE A 314 -3.37 -18.78 -5.89
CA ILE A 314 -2.65 -18.38 -7.11
C ILE A 314 -3.41 -17.21 -7.72
N THR A 315 -2.71 -16.09 -7.90
CA THR A 315 -3.22 -14.88 -8.55
C THR A 315 -2.23 -14.46 -9.63
N VAL A 316 -2.74 -13.96 -10.75
CA VAL A 316 -1.91 -13.25 -11.73
C VAL A 316 -2.31 -11.80 -11.73
N SER A 317 -1.35 -10.89 -11.55
CA SER A 317 -1.61 -9.46 -11.67
C SER A 317 -1.10 -8.92 -12.99
N THR A 318 -1.74 -7.91 -13.57
CA THR A 318 -1.26 -7.30 -14.83
C THR A 318 -1.64 -5.83 -14.93
N THR A 319 -0.72 -5.06 -15.51
CA THR A 319 -0.80 -3.60 -15.69
C THR A 319 -0.84 -3.22 -17.19
N ARG A 320 -0.92 -4.20 -18.09
CA ARG A 320 -0.80 -4.04 -19.55
C ARG A 320 -2.12 -3.65 -20.21
N PHE A 321 -2.73 -2.57 -19.72
CA PHE A 321 -4.01 -2.07 -20.24
C PHE A 321 -3.87 -1.52 -21.67
N ARG A 322 -4.98 -1.55 -22.42
CA ARG A 322 -5.11 -0.91 -23.75
C ARG A 322 -5.08 0.61 -23.69
N TRP A 323 -5.30 1.18 -22.52
CA TRP A 323 -5.35 2.62 -22.26
C TRP A 323 -4.10 3.06 -21.50
N ASP A 324 -3.88 4.37 -21.48
CA ASP A 324 -2.75 4.97 -20.78
C ASP A 324 -2.72 4.56 -19.31
N ASN A 325 -1.58 4.00 -18.90
CA ASN A 325 -1.34 3.50 -17.56
C ASN A 325 -0.01 4.00 -16.97
N ASP A 326 0.63 5.00 -17.60
CA ASP A 326 1.82 5.64 -17.05
C ASP A 326 1.41 6.74 -16.06
N PHE A 327 1.18 6.32 -14.82
CA PHE A 327 0.97 7.22 -13.69
C PHE A 327 2.19 7.28 -12.75
N TYR A 328 3.29 6.63 -13.12
CA TYR A 328 4.48 6.49 -12.29
C TYR A 328 5.62 7.43 -12.71
N SER A 329 5.71 7.85 -13.98
CA SER A 329 6.80 8.70 -14.51
C SER A 329 6.95 10.05 -13.79
N HIS A 330 5.90 10.52 -13.12
CA HIS A 330 5.89 11.77 -12.35
C HIS A 330 5.68 11.56 -10.85
N TYR A 331 5.82 10.34 -10.36
CA TYR A 331 5.77 10.06 -8.93
C TYR A 331 6.97 10.73 -8.22
N PRO A 332 6.78 11.35 -7.04
CA PRO A 332 7.85 12.04 -6.35
C PRO A 332 9.08 11.14 -6.08
N SER A 333 10.28 11.69 -6.29
CA SER A 333 11.54 10.97 -6.09
C SER A 333 11.94 10.85 -4.63
N ASN A 334 11.48 11.78 -3.77
CA ASN A 334 11.60 11.63 -2.32
C ASN A 334 10.35 10.96 -1.80
N GLN A 335 10.50 9.71 -1.36
CA GLN A 335 9.41 8.78 -1.10
C GLN A 335 9.18 8.53 0.38
N ASP A 336 10.09 8.99 1.23
CA ASP A 336 10.02 8.81 2.68
C ASP A 336 9.76 10.16 3.36
N TYR A 337 8.88 10.14 4.36
CA TYR A 337 8.55 11.30 5.20
C TYR A 337 8.59 10.95 6.69
#